data_AF-A0A1M6WUB5-F1
#
_entry.id   AF-A0A1M6WUB5-F1
#
_cell.length_a   1.000
_cell.length_b   1.000
_cell.length_c   1.000
_cell.angle_alpha   90.00
_cell.angle_beta   90.00
_cell.angle_gamma   90.00
#
_symmetry.space_group_name_H-M   'P 1'
#
loop_
_entity.id
_entity.type
_entity.pdbx_description
1 polymer ?
#
loop_
_entity_poly.entity_id
_entity_poly.type
_entity_poly.pdbx_seq_one_letter_code
_entity_poly.pdbx_strand_id
1 'polypeptide(L)'
;MHRSLLRLLPAAAALAVLAALALHLGTDEVLATIAALDAGVLAAAVGIGFVSTTASATRWWLIARSAGLRLSLRRAVADYYRAQLANTVLPAGVLGDVHRAVDHGRRSGDLGGGVRAVMLDRMAGLVVLVLVAVGVLAAQPRLLPVLADLVLPSAAVGPVLGGLAAAAVLLLIVFRRRLLPLVRDLRRMATMRVWPGVVLLSGVAIAGYLATFVLAARAAGVTAPVAELLPALLLSLLVMGLPINVGGFGPREAVAAVAFAAQGLGAAAGFATSVGYGVLCLVACLPGLLTLVRRLRPVPPLDLPAPSCGLASPRPDHASSPRRIAAATADARSETSSRS
;
A
#
# COMPACT_ATOMS: atom_id res chain seq x y z
N MET A 1 -21.60 9.78 -17.73
CA MET A 1 -20.31 10.44 -18.06
C MET A 1 -19.71 11.23 -16.89
N HIS A 2 -20.49 11.95 -16.07
CA HIS A 2 -19.98 12.77 -14.94
C HIS A 2 -19.10 12.02 -13.91
N ARG A 3 -19.39 10.75 -13.58
CA ARG A 3 -18.61 9.97 -12.59
C ARG A 3 -17.21 9.56 -13.06
N SER A 4 -16.97 9.50 -14.38
CA SER A 4 -15.66 9.17 -14.93
C SER A 4 -14.73 10.38 -14.97
N LEU A 5 -15.27 11.57 -15.26
CA LEU A 5 -14.55 12.85 -15.20
C LEU A 5 -14.06 13.16 -13.78
N LEU A 6 -14.90 12.94 -12.76
CA LEU A 6 -14.53 13.12 -11.36
C LEU A 6 -13.39 12.20 -10.90
N ARG A 7 -13.21 11.03 -11.55
CA ARG A 7 -12.12 10.08 -11.24
C ARG A 7 -10.77 10.51 -11.83
N LEU A 8 -10.76 11.37 -12.85
CA LEU A 8 -9.55 11.88 -13.49
C LEU A 8 -9.08 13.21 -12.89
N LEU A 9 -9.93 13.90 -12.13
CA LEU A 9 -9.60 15.17 -11.48
C LEU A 9 -8.31 15.14 -10.64
N PRO A 10 -8.06 14.14 -9.77
CA PRO A 10 -6.80 14.10 -9.02
C PRO A 10 -5.60 14.01 -9.94
N ALA A 11 -5.69 13.21 -11.01
CA ALA A 11 -4.60 13.00 -11.95
C ALA A 11 -4.30 14.25 -12.78
N ALA A 12 -5.35 14.93 -13.22
CA ALA A 12 -5.23 16.22 -13.87
C ALA A 12 -4.63 17.28 -12.93
N ALA A 13 -5.03 17.30 -11.65
CA ALA A 13 -4.46 18.21 -10.66
C ALA A 13 -2.98 17.94 -10.39
N ALA A 14 -2.57 16.67 -10.24
CA ALA A 14 -1.16 16.31 -10.07
C ALA A 14 -0.33 16.70 -11.30
N LEU A 15 -0.83 16.42 -12.51
CA LEU A 15 -0.16 16.82 -13.74
C LEU A 15 -0.08 18.34 -13.89
N ALA A 16 -1.13 19.07 -13.50
CA ALA A 16 -1.13 20.53 -13.52
C ALA A 16 -0.12 21.11 -12.52
N VAL A 17 0.02 20.53 -11.32
CA VAL A 17 1.06 20.94 -10.36
C VAL A 17 2.46 20.68 -10.92
N LEU A 18 2.71 19.50 -11.51
CA LEU A 18 3.99 19.21 -12.15
C LEU A 18 4.30 20.16 -13.29
N ALA A 19 3.33 20.41 -14.18
CA ALA A 19 3.47 21.33 -15.29
C ALA A 19 3.72 22.76 -14.80
N ALA A 20 2.98 23.21 -13.79
CA ALA A 20 3.20 24.52 -13.17
C ALA A 20 4.61 24.63 -12.58
N LEU A 21 5.08 23.64 -11.82
CA LEU A 21 6.43 23.61 -11.27
C LEU A 21 7.49 23.61 -12.38
N ALA A 22 7.34 22.78 -13.42
CA ALA A 22 8.27 22.73 -14.54
C ALA A 22 8.32 24.05 -15.33
N LEU A 23 7.19 24.73 -15.51
CA LEU A 23 7.13 26.02 -16.18
C LEU A 23 7.71 27.15 -15.33
N HIS A 24 7.56 27.11 -14.01
CA HIS A 24 8.02 28.17 -13.09
C HIS A 24 9.49 28.00 -12.65
N LEU A 25 9.94 26.76 -12.43
CA LEU A 25 11.27 26.44 -11.93
C LEU A 25 12.24 26.02 -13.04
N GLY A 26 11.74 25.78 -14.25
CA GLY A 26 12.51 25.21 -15.34
C GLY A 26 12.68 23.69 -15.20
N THR A 27 13.29 23.09 -16.22
CA THR A 27 13.54 21.63 -16.29
C THR A 27 15.03 21.28 -16.30
N ASP A 28 15.91 22.27 -16.33
CA ASP A 28 17.35 22.04 -16.52
C ASP A 28 17.95 21.24 -15.37
N GLU A 29 17.64 21.59 -14.12
CA GLU A 29 18.09 20.83 -12.96
C GLU A 29 17.48 19.42 -12.90
N VAL A 30 16.24 19.26 -13.37
CA VAL A 30 15.59 17.94 -13.47
C VAL A 30 16.31 17.07 -14.48
N LEU A 31 16.60 17.61 -15.67
CA LEU A 31 17.32 16.91 -16.73
C LEU A 31 18.75 16.59 -16.31
N ALA A 32 19.44 17.51 -15.65
CA ALA A 32 20.78 17.29 -15.09
C ALA A 32 20.76 16.18 -14.02
N THR A 33 19.77 16.20 -13.13
CA THR A 33 19.59 15.15 -12.11
C THR A 33 19.37 13.79 -12.75
N ILE A 34 18.49 13.70 -13.76
CA ILE A 34 18.22 12.46 -14.48
C ILE A 34 19.48 11.98 -15.21
N ALA A 35 20.23 12.87 -15.85
CA ALA A 35 21.47 12.55 -16.53
C ALA A 35 22.57 12.06 -15.57
N ALA A 36 22.54 12.51 -14.31
CA ALA A 36 23.47 12.07 -13.25
C ALA A 36 23.12 10.71 -12.62
N LEU A 37 21.99 10.09 -12.97
CA LEU A 37 21.61 8.76 -12.46
C LEU A 37 22.37 7.65 -13.21
N ASP A 38 23.65 7.48 -12.87
CA ASP A 38 24.50 6.44 -13.43
C ASP A 38 24.12 5.02 -12.95
N ALA A 39 24.78 4.00 -13.50
CA ALA A 39 24.52 2.60 -13.15
C ALA A 39 24.74 2.29 -11.66
N GLY A 40 25.68 2.97 -11.00
CA GLY A 40 25.96 2.79 -9.58
C GLY A 40 24.81 3.33 -8.71
N VAL A 41 24.32 4.51 -9.04
CA VAL A 41 23.14 5.13 -8.41
C VAL A 41 21.90 4.24 -8.59
N LEU A 42 21.66 3.76 -9.81
CA LEU A 42 20.52 2.87 -10.09
C LEU A 42 20.64 1.54 -9.34
N ALA A 43 21.83 0.93 -9.30
CA ALA A 43 22.08 -0.31 -8.56
C ALA A 43 21.88 -0.12 -7.04
N ALA A 44 22.35 1.00 -6.48
CA ALA A 44 22.12 1.36 -5.08
C ALA A 44 20.63 1.52 -4.79
N ALA A 45 19.87 2.20 -5.65
CA ALA A 45 18.43 2.34 -5.50
C ALA A 45 17.69 0.99 -5.54
N VAL A 46 18.09 0.07 -6.42
CA VAL A 46 17.54 -1.30 -6.45
C VAL A 46 17.87 -2.06 -5.15
N GLY A 47 19.11 -1.96 -4.66
CA GLY A 47 19.52 -2.60 -3.41
C GLY A 47 18.76 -2.08 -2.19
N ILE A 48 18.68 -0.76 -2.04
CA ILE A 48 17.92 -0.10 -0.98
C ILE A 48 16.44 -0.47 -1.09
N GLY A 49 15.88 -0.37 -2.31
CA GLY A 49 14.50 -0.73 -2.59
C GLY A 49 14.18 -2.18 -2.25
N PHE A 50 15.11 -3.10 -2.50
CA PHE A 50 14.98 -4.51 -2.14
C PHE A 50 14.87 -4.70 -0.62
N VAL A 51 15.74 -4.05 0.14
CA VAL A 51 15.72 -4.11 1.61
C VAL A 51 14.43 -3.50 2.16
N SER A 52 14.07 -2.27 1.76
CA SER A 52 12.86 -1.59 2.22
C SER A 52 11.58 -2.32 1.85
N THR A 53 11.51 -2.86 0.63
CA THR A 53 10.36 -3.65 0.17
C THR A 53 10.22 -4.94 0.95
N THR A 54 11.33 -5.65 1.16
CA THR A 54 11.32 -6.91 1.92
C THR A 54 10.98 -6.66 3.38
N ALA A 55 11.48 -5.58 3.99
CA ALA A 55 11.11 -5.17 5.34
C ALA A 55 9.60 -4.88 5.44
N SER A 56 9.05 -4.10 4.51
CA SER A 56 7.62 -3.78 4.46
C SER A 56 6.76 -5.01 4.20
N ALA A 57 7.20 -5.93 3.35
CA ALA A 57 6.51 -7.19 3.09
C ALA A 57 6.54 -8.15 4.30
N THR A 58 7.68 -8.22 5.00
CA THR A 58 7.82 -9.00 6.24
C THR A 58 6.94 -8.43 7.33
N ARG A 59 6.82 -7.11 7.40
CA ARG A 59 5.95 -6.41 8.34
C ARG A 59 4.49 -6.74 8.09
N TRP A 60 4.03 -6.66 6.85
CA TRP A 60 2.69 -7.11 6.47
C TRP A 60 2.47 -8.59 6.79
N TRP A 61 3.47 -9.45 6.52
CA TRP A 61 3.43 -10.87 6.85
C TRP A 61 3.25 -11.11 8.36
N LEU A 62 4.01 -10.43 9.21
CA LEU A 62 3.88 -10.51 10.68
C LEU A 62 2.47 -10.11 11.13
N ILE A 63 1.97 -8.98 10.61
CA ILE A 63 0.62 -8.47 10.93
C ILE A 63 -0.44 -9.50 10.52
N ALA A 64 -0.39 -10.01 9.29
CA ALA A 64 -1.35 -11.00 8.79
C ALA A 64 -1.31 -12.30 9.61
N ARG A 65 -0.13 -12.82 9.95
CA ARG A 65 0.02 -14.04 10.76
C ARG A 65 -0.49 -13.86 12.17
N SER A 66 -0.25 -12.68 12.78
CA SER A 66 -0.76 -12.36 14.12
C SER A 66 -2.28 -12.28 14.18
N ALA A 67 -2.92 -11.97 13.04
CA ALA A 67 -4.36 -11.99 12.87
C ALA A 67 -4.93 -13.39 12.49
N GLY A 68 -4.09 -14.44 12.47
CA GLY A 68 -4.51 -15.79 12.11
C GLY A 68 -4.59 -16.07 10.60
N LEU A 69 -4.22 -15.11 9.74
CA LEU A 69 -4.30 -15.28 8.29
C LEU A 69 -3.11 -16.08 7.76
N ARG A 70 -3.38 -16.91 6.75
CA ARG A 70 -2.36 -17.72 6.07
C ARG A 70 -1.68 -16.90 4.97
N LEU A 71 -0.47 -16.44 5.25
CA LEU A 71 0.39 -15.76 4.28
C LEU A 71 1.82 -16.31 4.36
N SER A 72 2.41 -16.66 3.22
CA SER A 72 3.83 -17.02 3.14
C SER A 72 4.67 -15.79 2.79
N LEU A 73 5.88 -15.70 3.34
CA LEU A 73 6.75 -14.54 3.14
C LEU A 73 7.07 -14.31 1.66
N ARG A 74 7.36 -15.38 0.90
CA ARG A 74 7.61 -15.30 -0.56
C ARG A 74 6.45 -14.65 -1.32
N ARG A 75 5.21 -14.98 -0.94
CA ARG A 75 4.01 -14.36 -1.54
C ARG A 75 3.85 -12.93 -1.07
N ALA A 76 4.08 -12.66 0.22
CA ALA A 76 4.02 -11.29 0.74
C ALA A 76 4.96 -10.37 -0.03
N VAL A 77 6.22 -10.77 -0.26
CA VAL A 77 7.20 -10.00 -1.05
C VAL A 77 6.72 -9.81 -2.49
N ALA A 78 6.29 -10.87 -3.16
CA ALA A 78 5.81 -10.77 -4.54
C ALA A 78 4.58 -9.86 -4.68
N ASP A 79 3.61 -9.99 -3.79
CA ASP A 79 2.39 -9.17 -3.81
C ASP A 79 2.70 -7.71 -3.41
N TYR A 80 3.70 -7.45 -2.54
CA TYR A 80 4.15 -6.09 -2.20
C TYR A 80 4.82 -5.40 -3.40
N TYR A 81 5.71 -6.09 -4.11
CA TYR A 81 6.33 -5.54 -5.32
C TYR A 81 5.30 -5.22 -6.40
N ARG A 82 4.30 -6.09 -6.63
CA ARG A 82 3.21 -5.79 -7.57
C ARG A 82 2.39 -4.59 -7.11
N ALA A 83 2.08 -4.51 -5.81
CA ALA A 83 1.32 -3.40 -5.26
C ALA A 83 2.07 -2.07 -5.42
N GLN A 84 3.37 -2.04 -5.13
CA GLN A 84 4.21 -0.85 -5.31
C GLN A 84 4.28 -0.45 -6.78
N LEU A 85 4.61 -1.37 -7.68
CA LEU A 85 4.65 -1.09 -9.12
C LEU A 85 3.31 -0.52 -9.64
N ALA A 86 2.20 -1.15 -9.26
CA ALA A 86 0.87 -0.68 -9.64
C ALA A 86 0.57 0.71 -9.06
N ASN A 87 0.97 0.99 -7.81
CA ASN A 87 0.77 2.29 -7.18
C ASN A 87 1.62 3.40 -7.79
N THR A 88 2.80 3.07 -8.32
CA THR A 88 3.66 4.07 -8.99
C THR A 88 3.19 4.36 -10.42
N VAL A 89 2.49 3.43 -11.09
CA VAL A 89 2.04 3.63 -12.49
C VAL A 89 0.58 4.09 -12.59
N LEU A 90 -0.28 3.68 -11.65
CA LEU A 90 -1.72 3.94 -11.77
C LEU A 90 -2.18 5.24 -11.09
N PRO A 91 -3.20 5.91 -11.67
CA PRO A 91 -3.81 7.10 -11.08
C PRO A 91 -4.65 6.71 -9.84
N ALA A 92 -4.04 6.82 -8.65
CA ALA A 92 -4.64 6.84 -7.29
C ALA A 92 -3.62 6.39 -6.21
N GLY A 93 -2.49 5.78 -6.59
CA GLY A 93 -1.42 5.41 -5.65
C GLY A 93 -1.77 4.32 -4.62
N VAL A 94 -2.99 3.78 -4.64
CA VAL A 94 -3.47 2.77 -3.66
C VAL A 94 -4.10 1.51 -4.29
N LEU A 95 -4.27 1.49 -5.62
CA LEU A 95 -4.96 0.39 -6.30
C LEU A 95 -4.23 -0.96 -6.15
N GLY A 96 -2.91 -0.95 -6.11
CA GLY A 96 -2.09 -2.11 -5.81
C GLY A 96 -2.34 -2.66 -4.41
N ASP A 97 -2.54 -1.78 -3.43
CA ASP A 97 -2.92 -2.19 -2.06
C ASP A 97 -4.30 -2.82 -2.00
N VAL A 98 -5.26 -2.24 -2.70
CA VAL A 98 -6.61 -2.79 -2.80
C VAL A 98 -6.58 -4.17 -3.44
N HIS A 99 -5.81 -4.33 -4.52
CA HIS A 99 -5.66 -5.63 -5.18
C HIS A 99 -5.08 -6.68 -4.23
N ARG A 100 -3.96 -6.41 -3.57
CA ARG A 100 -3.36 -7.38 -2.63
C ARG A 100 -4.25 -7.66 -1.43
N ALA A 101 -5.02 -6.68 -0.95
CA ALA A 101 -5.97 -6.84 0.15
C ALA A 101 -7.10 -7.81 -0.21
N VAL A 102 -7.72 -7.59 -1.38
CA VAL A 102 -8.82 -8.43 -1.88
C VAL A 102 -8.33 -9.82 -2.23
N ASP A 103 -7.20 -9.94 -2.93
CA ASP A 103 -6.63 -11.23 -3.32
C ASP A 103 -6.19 -12.04 -2.09
N HIS A 104 -5.52 -11.41 -1.12
CA HIS A 104 -5.14 -12.08 0.12
C HIS A 104 -6.35 -12.53 0.93
N GLY A 105 -7.37 -11.68 1.04
CA GLY A 105 -8.60 -11.98 1.76
C GLY A 105 -9.37 -13.15 1.14
N ARG A 106 -9.57 -13.15 -0.18
CA ARG A 106 -10.19 -14.26 -0.91
C ARG A 106 -9.45 -15.57 -0.72
N ARG A 107 -8.11 -15.56 -0.84
CA ARG A 107 -7.27 -16.75 -0.64
C ARG A 107 -7.28 -17.28 0.79
N SER A 108 -7.56 -16.43 1.76
CA SER A 108 -7.63 -16.81 3.18
C SER A 108 -9.04 -17.23 3.63
N GLY A 109 -10.05 -17.10 2.76
CA GLY A 109 -11.46 -17.28 3.14
C GLY A 109 -12.01 -16.17 4.03
N ASP A 110 -11.26 -15.09 4.22
CA ASP A 110 -11.61 -13.96 5.08
C ASP A 110 -11.24 -12.64 4.40
N LEU A 111 -12.21 -12.09 3.64
CA LEU A 111 -12.04 -10.82 2.94
C LEU A 111 -11.83 -9.65 3.91
N GLY A 112 -12.56 -9.66 5.03
CA GLY A 112 -12.49 -8.60 6.04
C GLY A 112 -11.12 -8.57 6.72
N GLY A 113 -10.62 -9.74 7.13
CA GLY A 113 -9.28 -9.90 7.69
C GLY A 113 -8.17 -9.50 6.72
N GLY A 114 -8.26 -9.92 5.46
CA GLY A 114 -7.28 -9.55 4.43
C GLY A 114 -7.18 -8.03 4.21
N VAL A 115 -8.32 -7.33 4.14
CA VAL A 115 -8.37 -5.86 4.05
C VAL A 115 -7.81 -5.21 5.30
N ARG A 116 -8.22 -5.66 6.50
CA ARG A 116 -7.73 -5.11 7.77
C ARG A 116 -6.22 -5.28 7.92
N ALA A 117 -5.67 -6.43 7.53
CA ALA A 117 -4.23 -6.67 7.60
C ALA A 117 -3.42 -5.69 6.73
N VAL A 118 -3.89 -5.36 5.52
CA VAL A 118 -3.25 -4.37 4.65
C VAL A 118 -3.44 -2.94 5.18
N MET A 119 -4.60 -2.61 5.72
CA MET A 119 -4.82 -1.31 6.35
C MET A 119 -3.93 -1.12 7.59
N LEU A 120 -3.80 -2.15 8.43
CA LEU A 120 -2.89 -2.15 9.59
C LEU A 120 -1.43 -2.04 9.15
N ASP A 121 -1.03 -2.71 8.06
CA ASP A 121 0.28 -2.51 7.44
C ASP A 121 0.48 -1.04 7.05
N ARG A 122 -0.48 -0.40 6.38
CA ARG A 122 -0.33 1.01 6.00
C ARG A 122 -0.28 1.94 7.22
N MET A 123 -1.15 1.75 8.20
CA MET A 123 -1.20 2.58 9.39
C MET A 123 0.02 2.42 10.28
N ALA A 124 0.52 1.20 10.47
CA ALA A 124 1.71 0.97 11.28
C ALA A 124 2.94 1.69 10.69
N GLY A 125 3.11 1.63 9.36
CA GLY A 125 4.19 2.37 8.69
C GLY A 125 4.06 3.89 8.87
N LEU A 126 2.85 4.43 8.71
CA LEU A 126 2.57 5.85 8.90
C LEU A 126 2.78 6.31 10.35
N VAL A 127 2.31 5.53 11.33
CA VAL A 127 2.50 5.82 12.76
C VAL A 127 3.99 5.87 13.10
N VAL A 128 4.78 4.89 12.65
CA VAL A 128 6.23 4.90 12.90
C VAL A 128 6.90 6.06 12.18
N LEU A 129 6.48 6.41 10.97
CA LEU A 129 6.99 7.60 10.27
C LEU A 129 6.72 8.90 11.04
N VAL A 130 5.51 9.06 11.57
CA VAL A 130 5.15 10.22 12.41
C VAL A 130 6.00 10.23 13.69
N LEU A 131 6.17 9.08 14.35
CA LEU A 131 7.02 8.98 15.55
C LEU A 131 8.48 9.32 15.25
N VAL A 132 9.01 8.87 14.11
CA VAL A 132 10.36 9.23 13.66
C VAL A 132 10.45 10.72 13.39
N ALA A 133 9.47 11.32 12.70
CA ALA A 133 9.45 12.75 12.44
C ALA A 133 9.41 13.58 13.74
N VAL A 134 8.55 13.21 14.69
CA VAL A 134 8.48 13.83 16.01
C VAL A 134 9.78 13.63 16.79
N GLY A 135 10.37 12.43 16.76
CA GLY A 135 11.64 12.14 17.42
C GLY A 135 12.80 12.96 16.88
N VAL A 136 12.88 13.14 15.56
CA VAL A 136 13.88 14.00 14.91
C VAL A 136 13.68 15.47 15.31
N LEU A 137 12.43 15.93 15.34
CA LEU A 137 12.10 17.31 15.75
C LEU A 137 12.42 17.56 17.22
N ALA A 138 12.17 16.58 18.10
CA ALA A 138 12.53 16.64 19.51
C ALA A 138 14.05 16.61 19.72
N ALA A 139 14.78 15.81 18.94
CA ALA A 139 16.23 15.75 18.98
C ALA A 139 16.91 17.00 18.38
N GLN A 140 16.22 17.70 17.47
CA GLN A 140 16.71 18.92 16.84
C GLN A 140 15.64 20.02 16.83
N PRO A 141 15.37 20.67 17.99
CA PRO A 141 14.34 21.71 18.09
C PRO A 141 14.56 22.91 17.17
N ARG A 142 15.81 23.15 16.74
CA ARG A 142 16.18 24.14 15.72
C ARG A 142 15.47 23.96 14.37
N LEU A 143 14.86 22.79 14.13
CA LEU A 143 14.05 22.52 12.95
C LEU A 143 12.62 23.07 13.07
N LEU A 144 12.16 23.42 14.28
CA LEU A 144 10.81 23.96 14.52
C LEU A 144 10.57 25.29 13.77
N PRO A 145 11.47 26.29 13.81
CA PRO A 145 11.30 27.52 13.03
C PRO A 145 11.26 27.25 11.52
N VAL A 146 12.12 26.36 11.01
CA VAL A 146 12.12 25.98 9.58
C VAL A 146 10.79 25.34 9.16
N LEU A 147 10.24 24.44 9.99
CA LEU A 147 8.93 23.85 9.72
C LEU A 147 7.79 24.87 9.87
N ALA A 148 7.88 25.77 10.85
CA ALA A 148 6.94 26.88 11.03
C ALA A 148 6.96 27.80 9.80
N ASP A 149 8.15 28.16 9.31
CA ASP A 149 8.40 28.90 8.08
C ASP A 149 8.16 28.07 6.81
N LEU A 150 7.79 26.80 6.90
CA LEU A 150 7.24 26.06 5.77
C LEU A 150 5.72 26.09 5.76
N VAL A 151 5.11 26.10 6.95
CA VAL A 151 3.66 26.06 7.15
C VAL A 151 3.07 27.48 7.12
N LEU A 152 3.84 28.50 7.49
CA LEU A 152 3.36 29.86 7.76
C LEU A 152 3.68 30.96 6.74
N PRO A 153 4.62 30.90 5.76
CA PRO A 153 4.92 32.09 4.98
C PRO A 153 4.32 32.16 3.56
N SER A 154 3.99 33.41 3.25
CA SER A 154 3.18 34.01 2.18
C SER A 154 1.67 33.75 2.25
N ALA A 155 0.90 34.81 2.03
CA ALA A 155 -0.57 34.82 1.94
C ALA A 155 -1.15 33.85 0.89
N ALA A 156 -0.29 33.18 0.11
CA ALA A 156 -0.66 32.25 -0.95
C ALA A 156 -0.43 30.76 -0.59
N VAL A 157 0.59 30.41 0.21
CA VAL A 157 0.98 28.99 0.46
C VAL A 157 0.40 28.46 1.79
N GLY A 158 0.36 29.30 2.83
CA GLY A 158 -0.24 28.97 4.13
C GLY A 158 -1.70 28.49 4.05
N PRO A 159 -2.58 29.09 3.23
CA PRO A 159 -3.96 28.62 3.06
C PRO A 159 -4.06 27.25 2.37
N VAL A 160 -3.10 26.89 1.50
CA VAL A 160 -3.11 25.61 0.79
C VAL A 160 -2.66 24.49 1.72
N LEU A 161 -1.56 24.67 2.45
CA LEU A 161 -1.09 23.69 3.45
C LEU A 161 -2.04 23.61 4.64
N GLY A 162 -2.55 24.76 5.13
CA GLY A 162 -3.59 24.83 6.15
C GLY A 162 -4.90 24.21 5.69
N GLY A 163 -5.29 24.41 4.43
CA GLY A 163 -6.46 23.80 3.82
C GLY A 163 -6.33 22.28 3.66
N LEU A 164 -5.16 21.78 3.27
CA LEU A 164 -4.86 20.35 3.21
C LEU A 164 -4.84 19.71 4.61
N ALA A 165 -4.25 20.39 5.60
CA ALA A 165 -4.26 19.95 6.99
C ALA A 165 -5.69 19.95 7.57
N ALA A 166 -6.47 21.01 7.34
CA ALA A 166 -7.85 21.10 7.76
C ALA A 166 -8.74 20.07 7.06
N ALA A 167 -8.53 19.82 5.77
CA ALA A 167 -9.23 18.77 5.03
C ALA A 167 -8.86 17.37 5.55
N ALA A 168 -7.59 17.11 5.87
CA ALA A 168 -7.15 15.87 6.49
C ALA A 168 -7.77 15.69 7.89
N VAL A 169 -7.81 16.73 8.71
CA VAL A 169 -8.46 16.73 10.03
C VAL A 169 -9.97 16.52 9.89
N LEU A 170 -10.63 17.20 8.96
CA LEU A 170 -12.05 17.04 8.68
C LEU A 170 -12.36 15.61 8.21
N LEU A 171 -11.55 15.06 7.31
CA LEU A 171 -11.65 13.67 6.88
C LEU A 171 -11.47 12.72 8.07
N LEU A 172 -10.48 12.93 8.93
CA LEU A 172 -10.28 12.14 10.15
C LEU A 172 -11.50 12.20 11.10
N ILE A 173 -12.10 13.38 11.27
CA ILE A 173 -13.30 13.58 12.10
C ILE A 173 -14.52 12.89 11.46
N VAL A 174 -14.75 13.07 10.17
CA VAL A 174 -15.88 12.49 9.42
C VAL A 174 -15.78 10.96 9.38
N PHE A 175 -14.58 10.43 9.18
CA PHE A 175 -14.33 8.99 9.11
C PHE A 175 -14.01 8.36 10.48
N ARG A 176 -14.02 9.12 11.59
CA ARG A 176 -13.64 8.66 12.94
C ARG A 176 -14.27 7.33 13.35
N ARG A 177 -15.58 7.16 13.09
CA ARG A 177 -16.33 5.95 13.46
C ARG A 177 -15.89 4.72 12.67
N ARG A 178 -15.41 4.92 11.43
CA ARG A 178 -14.85 3.85 10.59
C ARG A 178 -13.39 3.55 10.93
N LEU A 179 -12.68 4.50 11.55
CA LEU A 179 -11.30 4.34 12.03
C LEU A 179 -11.23 3.69 13.42
N LEU A 180 -12.26 3.81 14.25
CA LEU A 180 -12.30 3.24 15.62
C LEU A 180 -11.95 1.74 15.69
N PRO A 181 -12.47 0.85 14.82
CA PRO A 181 -12.05 -0.56 14.81
C PRO A 181 -10.56 -0.72 14.48
N LEU A 182 -10.02 0.09 13.58
CA LEU A 182 -8.61 0.07 13.17
C LEU A 182 -7.69 0.53 14.31
N VAL A 183 -8.12 1.55 15.08
CA VAL A 183 -7.42 2.01 16.28
C VAL A 183 -7.44 0.95 17.39
N ARG A 184 -8.54 0.21 17.55
CA ARG A 184 -8.61 -0.93 18.47
C ARG A 184 -7.67 -2.05 18.05
N ASP A 185 -7.62 -2.36 16.76
CA ASP A 185 -6.71 -3.38 16.22
C ASP A 185 -5.24 -2.95 16.36
N LEU A 186 -4.90 -1.67 16.13
CA LEU A 186 -3.57 -1.13 16.39
C LEU A 186 -3.19 -1.23 17.87
N ARG A 187 -4.11 -0.89 18.78
CA ARG A 187 -3.88 -1.05 20.22
C ARG A 187 -3.69 -2.51 20.61
N ARG A 188 -4.48 -3.42 20.04
CA ARG A 188 -4.31 -4.86 20.25
C ARG A 188 -2.99 -5.37 19.68
N MET A 189 -2.54 -4.84 18.54
CA MET A 189 -1.24 -5.16 17.98
C MET A 189 -0.10 -4.66 18.88
N ALA A 190 -0.25 -3.47 19.47
CA ALA A 190 0.70 -2.90 20.42
C ALA A 190 0.80 -3.71 21.72
N THR A 191 -0.27 -4.42 22.13
CA THR A 191 -0.22 -5.32 23.29
C THR A 191 0.30 -6.73 22.96
N MET A 192 0.42 -7.08 21.67
CA MET A 192 0.97 -8.36 21.23
C MET A 192 2.49 -8.30 21.08
N ARG A 193 3.19 -9.44 21.25
CA ARG A 193 4.66 -9.56 21.05
C ARG A 193 5.18 -9.23 19.64
N VAL A 194 4.31 -8.83 18.71
CA VAL A 194 4.65 -8.49 17.33
C VAL A 194 5.07 -7.03 17.13
N TRP A 195 4.70 -6.12 18.05
CA TRP A 195 4.95 -4.69 17.88
C TRP A 195 6.44 -4.33 17.72
N PRO A 196 7.44 -4.96 18.39
CA PRO A 196 8.84 -4.59 18.19
C PRO A 196 9.31 -4.90 16.78
N GLY A 197 8.89 -6.04 16.22
CA GLY A 197 9.16 -6.41 14.84
C GLY A 197 8.52 -5.43 13.85
N VAL A 198 7.29 -4.99 14.12
CA VAL A 198 6.60 -3.99 13.28
C VAL A 198 7.31 -2.64 13.29
N VAL A 199 7.75 -2.17 14.47
CA VAL A 199 8.50 -0.91 14.60
C VAL A 199 9.84 -1.02 13.90
N LEU A 200 10.60 -2.08 14.15
CA LEU A 200 11.92 -2.31 13.54
C LEU A 200 11.81 -2.33 12.01
N LEU A 201 10.91 -3.14 11.45
CA LEU A 201 10.75 -3.26 10.00
C LEU A 201 10.23 -1.97 9.36
N SER A 202 9.40 -1.20 10.07
CA SER A 202 8.99 0.14 9.61
C SER A 202 10.17 1.09 9.59
N GLY A 203 11.01 1.07 10.64
CA GLY A 203 12.22 1.89 10.74
C GLY A 203 13.21 1.57 9.61
N VAL A 204 13.45 0.29 9.32
CA VAL A 204 14.27 -0.14 8.18
C VAL A 204 13.72 0.38 6.86
N ALA A 205 12.41 0.28 6.64
CA ALA A 205 11.78 0.78 5.41
C ALA A 205 11.93 2.31 5.28
N ILE A 206 11.65 3.06 6.36
CA ILE A 206 11.79 4.53 6.41
C ILE A 206 13.24 4.95 6.15
N ALA A 207 14.21 4.27 6.78
CA ALA A 207 15.62 4.54 6.57
C ALA A 207 16.02 4.36 5.10
N GLY A 208 15.54 3.30 4.44
CA GLY A 208 15.79 3.13 3.02
C GLY A 208 15.08 4.16 2.14
N TYR A 209 13.84 4.57 2.46
CA TYR A 209 13.18 5.66 1.72
C TYR A 209 13.94 6.99 1.87
N LEU A 210 14.44 7.31 3.06
CA LEU A 210 15.31 8.47 3.28
C LEU A 210 16.63 8.34 2.53
N ALA A 211 17.25 7.17 2.52
CA ALA A 211 18.50 6.92 1.79
C ALA A 211 18.32 7.11 0.27
N THR A 212 17.22 6.63 -0.31
CA THR A 212 16.91 6.87 -1.73
C THR A 212 16.69 8.36 -2.01
N PHE A 213 16.06 9.10 -1.09
CA PHE A 213 15.91 10.55 -1.22
C PHE A 213 17.25 11.29 -1.15
N VAL A 214 18.13 10.90 -0.23
CA VAL A 214 19.49 11.45 -0.15
C VAL A 214 20.25 11.16 -1.44
N LEU A 215 20.14 9.95 -1.99
CA LEU A 215 20.77 9.58 -3.25
C LEU A 215 20.29 10.46 -4.41
N ALA A 216 18.98 10.72 -4.49
CA ALA A 216 18.42 11.66 -5.47
C ALA A 216 18.90 13.10 -5.25
N ALA A 217 19.03 13.56 -3.99
CA ALA A 217 19.53 14.89 -3.67
C ALA A 217 21.01 15.05 -4.08
N ARG A 218 21.82 14.01 -3.87
CA ARG A 218 23.22 14.00 -4.33
C ARG A 218 23.31 14.05 -5.86
N ALA A 219 22.45 13.31 -6.57
CA ALA A 219 22.38 13.36 -8.03
C ALA A 219 21.92 14.75 -8.53
N ALA A 220 21.09 15.45 -7.76
CA ALA A 220 20.70 16.84 -8.03
C ALA A 220 21.77 17.87 -7.65
N GLY A 221 22.97 17.46 -7.26
CA GLY A 221 24.07 18.35 -6.90
C GLY A 221 23.98 18.96 -5.49
N VAL A 222 23.03 18.51 -4.67
CA VAL A 222 22.85 19.05 -3.30
C VAL A 222 23.89 18.44 -2.35
N THR A 223 24.83 19.27 -1.91
CA THR A 223 25.96 18.87 -1.06
C THR A 223 25.72 19.06 0.44
N ALA A 224 24.58 19.65 0.83
CA ALA A 224 24.22 19.88 2.23
C ALA A 224 24.32 18.61 3.10
N PRO A 225 24.68 18.73 4.39
CA PRO A 225 24.67 17.62 5.33
C PRO A 225 23.31 16.91 5.38
N VAL A 226 23.29 15.59 5.58
CA VAL A 226 22.03 14.82 5.65
C VAL A 226 21.11 15.33 6.76
N ALA A 227 21.68 15.82 7.86
CA ALA A 227 20.92 16.41 8.96
C ALA A 227 20.11 17.65 8.53
N GLU A 228 20.61 18.43 7.57
CA GLU A 228 19.91 19.60 7.00
C GLU A 228 18.86 19.19 5.96
N LEU A 229 19.07 18.08 5.26
CA LEU A 229 18.06 17.57 4.31
C LEU A 229 16.88 16.90 5.03
N LEU A 230 17.16 16.27 6.18
CA LEU A 230 16.23 15.41 6.90
C LEU A 230 14.82 16.01 7.13
N PRO A 231 14.64 17.29 7.50
CA PRO A 231 13.31 17.88 7.69
C PRO A 231 12.49 17.89 6.40
N ALA A 232 13.09 18.35 5.29
CA ALA A 232 12.44 18.38 3.98
C ALA A 232 12.10 16.97 3.48
N LEU A 233 13.01 16.02 3.67
CA LEU A 233 12.81 14.64 3.26
C LEU A 233 11.70 13.97 4.07
N LEU A 234 11.68 14.16 5.40
CA LEU A 234 10.62 13.63 6.27
C LEU A 234 9.26 14.23 5.95
N LEU A 235 9.20 15.55 5.70
CA LEU A 235 7.95 16.20 5.29
C LEU A 235 7.45 15.66 3.95
N SER A 236 8.36 15.49 3.00
CA SER A 236 8.05 14.89 1.69
C SER A 236 7.55 13.45 1.83
N LEU A 237 8.14 12.64 2.71
CA LEU A 237 7.69 11.28 3.01
C LEU A 237 6.32 11.25 3.70
N LEU A 238 6.05 12.17 4.62
CA LEU A 238 4.74 12.29 5.28
C LEU A 238 3.64 12.56 4.26
N VAL A 239 3.89 13.50 3.36
CA VAL A 239 2.97 13.85 2.25
C VAL A 239 2.82 12.67 1.29
N MET A 240 3.90 11.95 0.99
CA MET A 240 3.86 10.72 0.19
C MET A 240 3.06 9.59 0.87
N GLY A 241 2.97 9.59 2.20
CA GLY A 241 2.15 8.66 2.98
C GLY A 241 0.64 8.91 2.87
N LEU A 242 0.23 10.09 2.41
CA LEU A 242 -1.19 10.44 2.24
C LEU A 242 -1.75 9.82 0.95
N PRO A 243 -2.99 9.29 0.95
CA PRO A 243 -3.62 8.68 -0.22
C PRO A 243 -4.17 9.72 -1.21
N ILE A 244 -3.41 10.79 -1.45
CA ILE A 244 -3.73 11.89 -2.37
C ILE A 244 -2.79 11.93 -3.58
N ASN A 245 -1.80 11.04 -3.61
CA ASN A 245 -0.80 10.98 -4.67
C ASN A 245 -1.35 10.35 -5.94
N VAL A 246 -0.94 10.88 -7.10
CA VAL A 246 -1.34 10.33 -8.40
C VAL A 246 -0.11 9.83 -9.12
N GLY A 247 -0.03 8.52 -9.33
CA GLY A 247 1.16 7.89 -9.91
C GLY A 247 2.43 8.11 -9.09
N GLY A 248 2.31 8.48 -7.82
CA GLY A 248 3.45 8.83 -6.97
C GLY A 248 4.02 10.24 -7.19
N PHE A 249 3.37 11.09 -7.99
CA PHE A 249 3.78 12.48 -8.25
C PHE A 249 2.67 13.50 -7.88
N GLY A 250 3.06 14.76 -7.74
CA GLY A 250 2.24 15.95 -7.48
C GLY A 250 2.58 16.63 -6.14
N PRO A 251 1.96 16.23 -5.02
CA PRO A 251 2.14 16.91 -3.72
C PRO A 251 3.57 16.82 -3.16
N ARG A 252 4.26 15.70 -3.41
CA ARG A 252 5.63 15.46 -2.94
C ARG A 252 6.61 16.46 -3.55
N GLU A 253 6.49 16.72 -4.85
CA GLU A 253 7.33 17.64 -5.62
C GLU A 253 7.17 19.08 -5.15
N ALA A 254 5.92 19.52 -4.95
CA ALA A 254 5.63 20.85 -4.44
C ALA A 254 6.21 21.05 -3.04
N VAL A 255 6.01 20.07 -2.16
CA VAL A 255 6.51 20.11 -0.78
C VAL A 255 8.04 20.07 -0.74
N ALA A 256 8.68 19.26 -1.57
CA ALA A 256 10.14 19.23 -1.66
C ALA A 256 10.70 20.58 -2.17
N ALA A 257 10.09 21.18 -3.20
CA ALA A 257 10.49 22.48 -3.72
C ALA A 257 10.39 23.58 -2.64
N VAL A 258 9.24 23.67 -1.96
CA VAL A 258 9.04 24.63 -0.87
C VAL A 258 10.02 24.36 0.28
N ALA A 259 10.22 23.09 0.65
CA ALA A 259 11.07 22.74 1.77
C ALA A 259 12.56 23.01 1.54
N PHE A 260 13.03 22.82 0.31
CA PHE A 260 14.40 23.15 -0.05
C PHE A 260 14.58 24.67 -0.15
N ALA A 261 13.60 25.39 -0.72
CA ALA A 261 13.64 26.85 -0.78
C ALA A 261 13.70 27.50 0.61
N ALA A 262 12.87 27.04 1.56
CA ALA A 262 12.85 27.55 2.93
C ALA A 262 14.15 27.30 3.69
N GLN A 263 14.95 26.31 3.27
CA GLN A 263 16.26 26.00 3.84
C GLN A 263 17.41 26.66 3.06
N GLY A 264 17.12 27.48 2.05
CA GLY A 264 18.13 28.12 1.21
C GLY A 264 18.83 27.18 0.22
N LEU A 265 18.31 25.96 0.03
CA LEU A 265 18.86 24.94 -0.88
C LEU A 265 18.36 25.09 -2.33
N GLY A 266 17.35 25.95 -2.56
CA GLY A 266 16.78 26.22 -3.88
C GLY A 266 15.53 25.39 -4.19
N ALA A 267 14.49 26.05 -4.70
CA ALA A 267 13.22 25.40 -5.05
C ALA A 267 13.36 24.39 -6.21
N ALA A 268 14.14 24.76 -7.23
CA ALA A 268 14.42 23.90 -8.37
C ALA A 268 15.15 22.62 -7.93
N ALA A 269 16.12 22.72 -7.01
CA ALA A 269 16.87 21.58 -6.52
C ALA A 269 15.99 20.60 -5.72
N GLY A 270 15.06 21.14 -4.92
CA GLY A 270 14.05 20.34 -4.23
C GLY A 270 13.09 19.64 -5.18
N PHE A 271 12.63 20.34 -6.23
CA PHE A 271 11.81 19.76 -7.28
C PHE A 271 12.53 18.63 -8.01
N ALA A 272 13.77 18.88 -8.47
CA ALA A 272 14.60 17.92 -9.18
C ALA A 272 14.94 16.70 -8.32
N THR A 273 15.27 16.90 -7.04
CA THR A 273 15.48 15.83 -6.06
C THR A 273 14.25 14.94 -5.94
N SER A 274 13.05 15.53 -5.85
CA SER A 274 11.79 14.78 -5.72
C SER A 274 11.46 13.98 -6.98
N VAL A 275 11.67 14.56 -8.16
CA VAL A 275 11.50 13.87 -9.44
C VAL A 275 12.49 12.71 -9.57
N GLY A 276 13.78 12.96 -9.28
CA GLY A 276 14.84 11.95 -9.27
C GLY A 276 14.52 10.79 -8.31
N TYR A 277 14.03 11.11 -7.10
CA TYR A 277 13.55 10.10 -6.15
C TYR A 277 12.42 9.25 -6.75
N GLY A 278 11.45 9.87 -7.45
CA GLY A 278 10.40 9.16 -8.17
C GLY A 278 10.93 8.16 -9.20
N VAL A 279 11.93 8.57 -9.99
CA VAL A 279 12.61 7.70 -10.97
C VAL A 279 13.32 6.55 -10.27
N LEU A 280 14.07 6.81 -9.20
CA LEU A 280 14.76 5.77 -8.44
C LEU A 280 13.77 4.76 -7.81
N CYS A 281 12.62 5.23 -7.31
CA CYS A 281 11.55 4.36 -6.81
C CYS A 281 10.93 3.51 -7.93
N LEU A 282 10.72 4.06 -9.13
CA LEU A 282 10.25 3.29 -10.29
C LEU A 282 11.23 2.16 -10.63
N VAL A 283 12.53 2.48 -10.71
CA VAL A 283 13.60 1.51 -10.98
C VAL A 283 13.66 0.44 -9.89
N ALA A 284 13.57 0.84 -8.62
CA ALA A 284 13.51 -0.09 -7.49
C ALA A 284 12.28 -1.02 -7.52
N CYS A 285 11.20 -0.63 -8.18
CA CYS A 285 9.98 -1.45 -8.33
C CYS A 285 10.03 -2.43 -9.51
N LEU A 286 11.03 -2.35 -10.40
CA LEU A 286 11.15 -3.22 -11.59
C LEU A 286 11.15 -4.73 -11.27
N PRO A 287 11.72 -5.23 -10.15
CA PRO A 287 11.57 -6.64 -9.77
C PRO A 287 10.11 -7.09 -9.68
N GLY A 288 9.16 -6.17 -9.47
CA GLY A 288 7.72 -6.45 -9.52
C GLY A 288 7.22 -6.92 -10.88
N LEU A 289 7.83 -6.49 -11.99
CA LEU A 289 7.51 -6.98 -13.33
C LEU A 289 7.77 -8.49 -13.45
N LEU A 290 8.88 -8.98 -12.90
CA LEU A 290 9.22 -10.40 -12.90
C LEU A 290 8.16 -11.25 -12.18
N THR A 291 7.55 -10.69 -11.13
CA THR A 291 6.48 -11.37 -10.40
C THR A 291 5.16 -11.38 -11.16
N LEU A 292 4.92 -10.40 -12.03
CA LEU A 292 3.72 -10.34 -12.89
C LEU A 292 3.83 -11.37 -14.02
N VAL A 293 4.97 -11.40 -14.72
CA VAL A 293 5.24 -12.33 -15.83
C VAL A 293 5.15 -13.79 -15.39
N ARG A 294 5.62 -14.13 -14.19
CA ARG A 294 5.54 -15.51 -13.66
C ARG A 294 4.11 -16.00 -13.38
N ARG A 295 3.12 -15.11 -13.20
CA ARG A 295 1.71 -15.51 -13.00
C ARG A 295 0.94 -15.71 -14.31
N LEU A 296 1.41 -15.08 -15.39
CA LEU A 296 0.80 -15.23 -16.72
C LEU A 296 1.24 -16.52 -17.43
N ARG A 297 2.26 -17.23 -16.90
CA ARG A 297 2.60 -18.56 -17.40
C ARG A 297 1.47 -19.53 -17.08
N PRO A 298 0.81 -20.12 -18.08
CA PRO A 298 -0.20 -21.15 -17.84
C PRO A 298 0.43 -22.27 -17.01
N VAL A 299 -0.30 -22.75 -16.00
CA VAL A 299 0.00 -24.05 -15.40
C VAL A 299 -0.24 -25.07 -16.51
N PRO A 300 0.75 -25.91 -16.90
CA PRO A 300 0.50 -26.96 -17.87
C PRO A 300 -0.68 -27.81 -17.38
N PRO A 301 -1.60 -28.23 -18.28
CA PRO A 301 -2.75 -29.03 -17.87
C PRO A 301 -2.27 -30.20 -17.02
N LEU A 302 -2.86 -30.37 -15.83
CA LEU A 302 -2.69 -31.62 -15.11
C LEU A 302 -3.40 -32.69 -15.95
N ASP A 303 -2.66 -33.71 -16.38
CA ASP A 303 -3.22 -34.93 -16.95
C ASP A 303 -4.05 -35.63 -15.86
N LEU A 304 -5.28 -35.17 -15.67
CA LEU A 304 -6.25 -35.87 -14.86
C LEU A 304 -6.74 -37.05 -15.68
N PRO A 305 -6.67 -38.30 -15.17
CA PRO A 305 -7.24 -39.44 -15.87
C PRO A 305 -8.72 -39.17 -16.14
N ALA A 306 -9.15 -39.49 -17.35
CA ALA A 306 -10.52 -39.25 -17.80
C ALA A 306 -11.51 -39.86 -16.79
N PRO A 307 -12.60 -39.14 -16.43
CA PRO A 307 -13.63 -39.73 -15.59
C PRO A 307 -14.20 -40.94 -16.33
N SER A 308 -14.00 -42.13 -15.76
CA SER A 308 -14.63 -43.36 -16.21
C SER A 308 -16.15 -43.16 -16.12
N CYS A 309 -16.76 -42.90 -17.27
CA CYS A 309 -18.20 -42.68 -17.41
C CYS A 309 -18.90 -44.04 -17.30
N GLY A 310 -19.06 -44.54 -16.07
CA GLY A 310 -19.85 -45.71 -15.74
C GLY A 310 -21.30 -45.33 -15.47
N LEU A 311 -22.05 -44.94 -16.50
CA LEU A 311 -23.50 -44.84 -16.42
C LEU A 311 -24.09 -46.24 -16.63
N ALA A 312 -24.37 -46.96 -15.54
CA ALA A 312 -25.28 -48.08 -15.57
C ALA A 312 -26.70 -47.56 -15.81
N SER A 313 -27.23 -47.75 -17.01
CA SER A 313 -28.63 -47.48 -17.37
C SER A 313 -29.58 -48.46 -16.66
N PRO A 314 -30.70 -48.02 -16.05
CA PRO A 314 -31.74 -48.94 -15.61
C PRO A 314 -32.53 -49.46 -16.83
N ARG A 315 -32.66 -50.78 -16.96
CA ARG A 315 -33.54 -51.42 -17.96
C ARG A 315 -35.01 -51.21 -17.59
N PRO A 316 -35.93 -51.00 -18.57
CA PRO A 316 -37.36 -51.00 -18.32
C PRO A 316 -37.92 -52.41 -18.60
N ASP A 317 -38.47 -53.07 -17.57
CA ASP A 317 -39.31 -54.27 -17.77
C ASP A 317 -40.76 -53.92 -17.46
N HIS A 318 -41.63 -54.05 -18.47
CA HIS A 318 -43.08 -54.06 -18.34
C HIS A 318 -43.64 -55.46 -18.54
N ALA A 319 -44.67 -55.75 -17.73
CA ALA A 319 -45.79 -56.69 -17.92
C ALA A 319 -45.63 -58.14 -17.45
N SER A 320 -46.29 -58.46 -16.31
CA SER A 320 -47.49 -59.33 -16.27
C SER A 320 -48.00 -59.56 -14.83
N SER A 321 -49.27 -59.24 -14.58
CA SER A 321 -50.11 -59.69 -13.42
C SER A 321 -50.64 -61.13 -13.71
N PRO A 322 -51.42 -61.87 -12.87
CA PRO A 322 -51.92 -61.68 -11.48
C PRO A 322 -51.82 -62.95 -10.56
N ARG A 323 -52.32 -62.84 -9.31
CA ARG A 323 -52.76 -63.91 -8.35
C ARG A 323 -51.77 -64.37 -7.26
N ARG A 324 -52.10 -64.07 -6.00
CA ARG A 324 -52.80 -65.01 -5.08
C ARG A 324 -53.25 -64.27 -3.80
N ILE A 325 -54.53 -64.44 -3.49
CA ILE A 325 -55.20 -64.18 -2.21
C ILE A 325 -55.04 -65.43 -1.33
N ALA A 326 -55.00 -65.21 -0.01
CA ALA A 326 -55.09 -66.17 1.11
C ALA A 326 -53.79 -66.94 1.45
N ALA A 327 -53.39 -67.14 2.72
CA ALA A 327 -54.11 -67.10 4.00
C ALA A 327 -53.15 -66.99 5.21
N ALA A 328 -53.72 -66.57 6.35
CA ALA A 328 -53.41 -66.98 7.73
C ALA A 328 -52.05 -66.51 8.32
N THR A 329 -51.92 -65.96 9.54
CA THR A 329 -52.61 -66.10 10.84
C THR A 329 -52.38 -64.79 11.62
N ALA A 330 -53.38 -64.10 12.17
CA ALA A 330 -54.05 -64.35 13.46
C ALA A 330 -53.14 -64.18 14.71
N ASP A 331 -53.66 -63.38 15.65
CA ASP A 331 -53.26 -63.10 17.05
C ASP A 331 -51.99 -62.27 17.29
N ALA A 332 -51.96 -61.26 18.17
CA ALA A 332 -52.82 -60.89 19.29
C ALA A 332 -52.78 -59.35 19.47
N ARG A 333 -53.93 -58.67 19.58
CA ARG A 333 -54.54 -58.14 20.83
C ARG A 333 -53.67 -57.08 21.55
N SER A 334 -54.08 -55.81 21.43
CA SER A 334 -54.81 -55.03 22.47
C SER A 334 -53.86 -54.49 23.54
N GLU A 335 -53.73 -53.18 23.76
CA GLU A 335 -54.75 -52.42 24.51
C GLU A 335 -54.52 -50.89 24.42
N THR A 336 -55.62 -50.21 24.07
CA THR A 336 -56.16 -48.95 24.63
C THR A 336 -55.33 -47.66 24.71
N SER A 337 -55.78 -46.72 23.88
CA SER A 337 -56.09 -45.33 24.26
C SER A 337 -56.98 -45.26 25.52
N SER A 338 -56.67 -44.39 26.49
CA SER A 338 -57.51 -43.23 26.87
C SER A 338 -57.28 -42.74 28.33
N ARG A 339 -57.26 -41.40 28.45
CA ARG A 339 -57.72 -40.56 29.58
C ARG A 339 -56.98 -40.59 30.93
N SER A 340 -56.23 -39.51 31.18
CA SER A 340 -56.56 -38.52 32.22
C SER A 340 -56.08 -37.15 31.79
#